data_AF-A0A7W8QMU4-F1
#
_entry.id   AF-A0A7W8QMU4-F1
#
_cell.length_a   1.000
_cell.length_b   1.000
_cell.length_c   1.000
_cell.angle_alpha   90.00
_cell.angle_beta   90.00
_cell.angle_gamma   90.00
#
_symmetry.space_group_name_H-M   'P 1'
#
loop_
_entity.id
_entity.type
_entity.pdbx_description
1 polymer ?
#
loop_
_entity_poly.entity_id
_entity_poly.type
_entity_poly.pdbx_seq_one_letter_code
_entity_poly.pdbx_strand_id
1 'polypeptide(L)'
;MSDITLPAATGEDPMRILLVNVNTSEAVTEALAEQARAAARPGTEIEALTPYFGPESVEGHFESYLSAVAVMDRVVAYDRPYDAVVQAGFGEHGREGLQELCTVPVVDITEAAAHTASLIGHRFTVVTSLDRAVPQIEGRLALAGLDGRCASIRATGLGVLELEADRGAALRAVVEQARLAVERDGADVVCLGCGGMAGLAEAVREATGAPVVDGVAAGVALAESLVGLGLTTSRVRGYAPPRPKAVTHWPLSRAIGLGRPAGERSAEHTAGHPAERAGRANGTAFPS
;
A
#
# COMPACT_ATOMS: atom_id res chain seq x y z
N MET A 1 47.78 -9.62 12.57
CA MET A 1 46.51 -8.92 12.85
C MET A 1 46.45 -7.77 11.87
N SER A 2 45.86 -8.01 10.71
CA SER A 2 45.69 -7.00 9.66
C SER A 2 44.41 -6.24 9.95
N ASP A 3 44.56 -4.96 10.27
CA ASP A 3 43.47 -4.01 10.42
C ASP A 3 42.63 -3.98 9.13
N ILE A 4 41.41 -4.48 9.22
CA ILE A 4 40.38 -4.25 8.20
C ILE A 4 39.78 -2.89 8.50
N THR A 5 40.35 -1.85 7.91
CA THR A 5 39.70 -0.55 7.81
C THR A 5 38.53 -0.69 6.84
N LEU A 6 37.31 -0.76 7.37
CA LEU A 6 36.10 -0.64 6.56
C LEU A 6 36.11 0.75 5.89
N PRO A 7 35.87 0.85 4.57
CA PRO A 7 35.83 2.15 3.92
C PRO A 7 34.71 2.99 4.53
N ALA A 8 35.03 4.25 4.85
CA ALA A 8 34.03 5.25 5.22
C ALA A 8 33.05 5.42 4.05
N ALA A 9 31.75 5.34 4.33
CA ALA A 9 30.69 5.56 3.34
C ALA A 9 30.87 6.95 2.71
N THR A 10 31.39 6.96 1.49
CA THR A 10 31.53 8.17 0.68
C THR A 10 30.17 8.47 0.07
N GLY A 11 29.47 9.49 0.59
CA GLY A 11 28.36 10.21 -0.05
C GLY A 11 27.45 9.36 -0.95
N GLU A 12 26.56 8.59 -0.33
CA GLU A 12 25.60 7.74 -1.05
C GLU A 12 24.41 8.57 -1.53
N ASP A 13 23.93 8.29 -2.74
CA ASP A 13 22.63 8.81 -3.21
C ASP A 13 21.55 8.53 -2.14
N PRO A 14 20.63 9.47 -1.90
CA PRO A 14 19.62 9.31 -0.86
C PRO A 14 18.78 8.05 -1.10
N MET A 15 18.50 7.30 -0.02
CA MET A 15 17.58 6.16 -0.07
C MET A 15 16.22 6.63 -0.53
N ARG A 16 15.64 6.04 -1.59
CA ARG A 16 14.30 6.37 -2.06
C ARG A 16 13.30 5.29 -1.68
N ILE A 17 12.26 5.68 -0.96
CA ILE A 17 11.12 4.82 -0.62
C ILE A 17 9.93 5.24 -1.48
N LEU A 18 9.37 4.29 -2.24
CA LEU A 18 8.08 4.49 -2.90
C LEU A 18 6.97 4.29 -1.87
N LEU A 19 6.29 5.35 -1.48
CA LEU A 19 5.08 5.29 -0.66
C LEU A 19 3.86 5.27 -1.60
N VAL A 20 3.19 4.14 -1.72
CA VAL A 20 2.15 3.96 -2.74
C VAL A 20 0.79 3.92 -2.08
N ASN A 21 -0.04 4.93 -2.36
CA ASN A 21 -1.44 4.95 -1.96
C ASN A 21 -2.18 3.77 -2.64
N VAL A 22 -3.18 3.22 -1.96
CA VAL A 22 -4.03 2.14 -2.49
C VAL A 22 -5.28 2.66 -3.22
N ASN A 23 -5.60 3.94 -3.10
CA ASN A 23 -6.71 4.58 -3.80
C ASN A 23 -6.23 5.69 -4.73
N THR A 24 -7.12 6.22 -5.56
CA THR A 24 -6.78 7.25 -6.56
C THR A 24 -6.95 8.69 -6.06
N SER A 25 -7.14 8.91 -4.76
CA SER A 25 -7.24 10.27 -4.19
C SER A 25 -5.85 10.86 -3.99
N GLU A 26 -5.52 11.90 -4.77
CA GLU A 26 -4.28 12.66 -4.62
C GLU A 26 -4.17 13.35 -3.25
N ALA A 27 -5.31 13.77 -2.67
CA ALA A 27 -5.34 14.39 -1.36
C ALA A 27 -4.92 13.40 -0.27
N VAL A 28 -5.41 12.15 -0.35
CA VAL A 28 -4.97 11.07 0.54
C VAL A 28 -3.48 10.76 0.34
N THR A 29 -3.00 10.74 -0.91
CA THR A 29 -1.58 10.53 -1.19
C THR A 29 -0.70 11.60 -0.54
N GLU A 30 -1.08 12.88 -0.62
CA GLU A 30 -0.29 13.95 0.01
C GLU A 30 -0.32 13.84 1.54
N ALA A 31 -1.47 13.53 2.15
CA ALA A 31 -1.56 13.32 3.60
C ALA A 31 -0.64 12.17 4.07
N LEU A 32 -0.63 11.05 3.34
CA LEU A 32 0.29 9.94 3.58
C LEU A 32 1.76 10.37 3.40
N ALA A 33 2.05 11.18 2.38
CA ALA A 33 3.39 11.69 2.09
C ALA A 33 3.92 12.59 3.21
N GLU A 34 3.10 13.48 3.75
CA GLU A 34 3.44 14.32 4.90
C GLU A 34 3.82 13.48 6.12
N GLN A 35 3.01 12.47 6.45
CA GLN A 35 3.30 11.55 7.55
C GLN A 35 4.61 10.77 7.33
N ALA A 36 4.81 10.25 6.12
CA ALA A 36 6.01 9.50 5.78
C ALA A 36 7.26 10.36 5.85
N ARG A 37 7.22 11.60 5.31
CA ARG A 37 8.34 12.54 5.37
C ARG A 37 8.67 12.97 6.80
N ALA A 38 7.67 13.11 7.67
CA ALA A 38 7.88 13.41 9.08
C ALA A 38 8.55 12.25 9.84
N ALA A 39 8.35 11.01 9.41
CA ALA A 39 8.95 9.82 10.01
C ALA A 39 10.33 9.44 9.42
N ALA A 40 10.61 9.88 8.18
CA ALA A 40 11.82 9.55 7.45
C ALA A 40 13.10 10.11 8.12
N ARG A 41 14.17 9.32 8.12
CA ARG A 41 15.49 9.75 8.60
C ARG A 41 16.16 10.71 7.61
N PRO A 42 17.13 11.52 8.08
CA PRO A 42 17.99 12.29 7.18
C PRO A 42 18.64 11.36 6.13
N GLY A 43 18.54 11.73 4.86
CA GLY A 43 19.04 10.91 3.74
C GLY A 43 18.01 9.97 3.11
N THR A 44 16.78 9.92 3.63
CA THR A 44 15.66 9.18 3.03
C THR A 44 14.75 10.14 2.25
N GLU A 45 14.52 9.85 0.97
CA GLU A 45 13.55 10.52 0.11
C GLU A 45 12.26 9.69 0.01
N ILE A 46 11.12 10.34 0.27
CA ILE A 46 9.78 9.75 0.08
C ILE A 46 9.23 10.16 -1.28
N GLU A 47 9.06 9.17 -2.15
CA GLU A 47 8.31 9.30 -3.40
C GLU A 47 6.89 8.80 -3.18
N ALA A 48 5.94 9.71 -3.01
CA ALA A 48 4.53 9.36 -2.85
C ALA A 48 3.86 9.16 -4.22
N LEU A 49 3.20 8.02 -4.42
CA LEU A 49 2.61 7.61 -5.69
C LEU A 49 1.11 7.36 -5.54
N THR A 50 0.32 8.02 -6.39
CA THR A 50 -1.10 7.71 -6.62
C THR A 50 -1.21 6.72 -7.79
N PRO A 51 -1.93 5.59 -7.65
CA PRO A 51 -2.23 4.69 -8.76
C PRO A 51 -2.99 5.37 -9.91
N TYR A 52 -2.74 4.92 -11.14
CA TYR A 52 -3.36 5.52 -12.35
C TYR A 52 -4.84 5.16 -12.55
N PHE A 53 -5.31 4.13 -11.85
CA PHE A 53 -6.69 3.66 -11.88
C PHE A 53 -7.01 3.00 -10.54
N GLY A 54 -8.28 2.74 -10.29
CA GLY A 54 -8.76 2.20 -9.04
C GLY A 54 -9.89 3.06 -8.47
N PRO A 55 -10.35 2.74 -7.26
CA PRO A 55 -11.39 3.51 -6.59
C PRO A 55 -10.78 4.74 -5.89
N GLU A 56 -11.59 5.79 -5.67
CA GLU A 56 -11.17 6.98 -4.92
C GLU A 56 -10.95 6.70 -3.42
N SER A 57 -11.57 5.64 -2.90
CA SER A 57 -11.34 5.07 -1.58
C SER A 57 -11.52 3.55 -1.63
N VAL A 58 -10.82 2.82 -0.77
CA VAL A 58 -10.92 1.35 -0.71
C VAL A 58 -11.66 0.97 0.57
N GLU A 59 -12.86 0.43 0.41
CA GLU A 59 -13.84 0.20 1.48
C GLU A 59 -14.44 -1.23 1.41
N GLY A 60 -13.86 -2.12 0.60
CA GLY A 60 -14.23 -3.52 0.57
C GLY A 60 -13.44 -4.37 -0.43
N HIS A 61 -13.83 -5.64 -0.55
CA HIS A 61 -13.05 -6.64 -1.29
C HIS A 61 -12.85 -6.34 -2.77
N PHE A 62 -13.90 -5.92 -3.49
CA PHE A 62 -13.78 -5.58 -4.91
C PHE A 62 -12.73 -4.49 -5.13
N GLU A 63 -12.84 -3.40 -4.38
CA GLU A 63 -11.95 -2.26 -4.42
C GLU A 63 -10.53 -2.65 -4.01
N SER A 64 -10.39 -3.49 -2.99
CA SER A 64 -9.09 -4.00 -2.51
C SER A 64 -8.37 -4.85 -3.56
N TYR A 65 -9.08 -5.74 -4.25
CA TYR A 65 -8.48 -6.51 -5.35
C TYR A 65 -8.16 -5.65 -6.57
N LEU A 66 -9.01 -4.67 -6.90
CA LEU A 66 -8.73 -3.71 -7.97
C LEU A 66 -7.49 -2.87 -7.63
N SER A 67 -7.43 -2.39 -6.39
CA SER A 67 -6.31 -1.64 -5.82
C SER A 67 -5.00 -2.42 -5.90
N ALA A 68 -5.00 -3.71 -5.55
CA ALA A 68 -3.81 -4.55 -5.64
C ALA A 68 -3.17 -4.51 -7.04
N VAL A 69 -3.99 -4.60 -8.10
CA VAL A 69 -3.51 -4.50 -9.49
C VAL A 69 -3.02 -3.10 -9.82
N ALA A 70 -3.75 -2.07 -9.37
CA ALA A 70 -3.42 -0.66 -9.54
C ALA A 70 -2.08 -0.26 -8.89
N VAL A 71 -1.82 -0.73 -7.67
CA VAL A 71 -0.57 -0.49 -6.94
C VAL A 71 0.60 -1.18 -7.64
N MET A 72 0.46 -2.47 -7.99
CA MET A 72 1.50 -3.20 -8.74
C MET A 72 1.82 -2.52 -10.08
N ASP A 73 0.79 -2.10 -10.80
CA ASP A 73 0.94 -1.37 -12.07
C ASP A 73 1.69 -0.05 -11.86
N ARG A 74 1.32 0.72 -10.83
CA ARG A 74 1.92 2.02 -10.54
C ARG A 74 3.40 1.91 -10.19
N VAL A 75 3.79 0.87 -9.45
CA VAL A 75 5.19 0.60 -9.09
C VAL A 75 5.98 0.14 -10.31
N VAL A 76 5.46 -0.78 -11.12
CA VAL A 76 6.15 -1.25 -12.34
C VAL A 76 6.28 -0.15 -13.40
N ALA A 77 5.34 0.79 -13.43
CA ALA A 77 5.38 1.92 -14.34
C ALA A 77 6.42 2.99 -13.94
N TYR A 78 6.86 3.01 -12.68
CA TYR A 78 7.88 3.94 -12.18
C TYR A 78 9.27 3.59 -12.75
N ASP A 79 9.97 4.58 -13.31
CA ASP A 79 11.16 4.40 -14.14
C ASP A 79 12.45 4.94 -13.52
N ARG A 80 12.39 5.46 -12.29
CA ARG A 80 13.56 5.90 -11.52
C ARG A 80 13.98 4.84 -10.50
N PRO A 81 15.25 4.83 -10.06
CA PRO A 81 15.71 3.93 -8.99
C PRO A 81 14.98 4.17 -7.67
N TYR A 82 14.76 3.10 -6.90
CA TYR A 82 14.21 3.13 -5.55
C TYR A 82 14.72 1.92 -4.76
N ASP A 83 14.69 2.03 -3.43
CA ASP A 83 15.32 1.09 -2.49
C ASP A 83 14.31 0.32 -1.63
N ALA A 84 13.07 0.80 -1.55
CA ALA A 84 11.98 0.11 -0.87
C ALA A 84 10.61 0.55 -1.39
N VAL A 85 9.59 -0.26 -1.12
CA VAL A 85 8.18 0.07 -1.37
C VAL A 85 7.40 -0.05 -0.07
N VAL A 86 6.59 0.97 0.23
CA VAL A 86 5.60 0.95 1.30
C VAL A 86 4.22 1.03 0.68
N GLN A 87 3.43 -0.05 0.78
CA GLN A 87 2.03 -0.07 0.37
C GLN A 87 1.19 0.57 1.49
N ALA A 88 0.59 1.73 1.20
CA ALA A 88 -0.08 2.59 2.17
C ALA A 88 -1.61 2.42 2.15
N GLY A 89 -2.06 1.18 2.38
CA GLY A 89 -3.46 0.83 2.64
C GLY A 89 -3.55 -0.10 3.82
N PHE A 90 -4.67 -0.05 4.56
CA PHE A 90 -4.83 -0.80 5.79
C PHE A 90 -5.85 -1.93 5.61
N GLY A 91 -5.34 -3.14 5.42
CA GLY A 91 -6.15 -4.32 5.11
C GLY A 91 -6.23 -4.63 3.62
N GLU A 92 -5.47 -3.96 2.76
CA GLU A 92 -5.55 -4.19 1.32
C GLU A 92 -4.75 -5.42 0.85
N HIS A 93 -5.14 -5.96 -0.30
CA HIS A 93 -4.37 -7.00 -1.00
C HIS A 93 -3.22 -6.37 -1.78
N GLY A 94 -2.26 -7.18 -2.25
CA GLY A 94 -1.27 -6.76 -3.26
C GLY A 94 0.19 -6.84 -2.83
N ARG A 95 0.48 -6.79 -1.52
CA ARG A 95 1.85 -6.89 -0.99
C ARG A 95 2.61 -8.09 -1.56
N GLU A 96 1.98 -9.27 -1.58
CA GLU A 96 2.59 -10.51 -2.06
C GLU A 96 2.98 -10.42 -3.54
N GLY A 97 2.15 -9.77 -4.36
CA GLY A 97 2.44 -9.52 -5.77
C GLY A 97 3.58 -8.51 -5.96
N LEU A 98 3.60 -7.44 -5.16
CA LEU A 98 4.74 -6.52 -5.13
C LEU A 98 6.03 -7.23 -4.71
N GLN A 99 5.98 -8.15 -3.75
CA GLN A 99 7.14 -8.95 -3.32
C GLN A 99 7.66 -9.88 -4.43
N GLU A 100 6.77 -10.41 -5.28
CA GLU A 100 7.19 -11.11 -6.49
C GLU A 100 7.82 -10.16 -7.53
N LEU A 101 7.25 -8.97 -7.73
CA LEU A 101 7.66 -8.03 -8.79
C LEU A 101 8.91 -7.20 -8.46
N CYS A 102 9.08 -6.76 -7.21
CA CYS A 102 10.08 -5.76 -6.79
C CYS A 102 11.32 -6.41 -6.16
N THR A 103 12.53 -6.09 -6.64
CA THR A 103 13.80 -6.64 -6.08
C THR A 103 14.20 -6.05 -4.73
N VAL A 104 13.46 -5.06 -4.25
CA VAL A 104 13.63 -4.34 -2.98
C VAL A 104 12.67 -4.83 -1.90
N PRO A 105 12.89 -4.52 -0.61
CA PRO A 105 11.91 -4.77 0.44
C PRO A 105 10.57 -4.08 0.14
N VAL A 106 9.49 -4.80 0.43
CA VAL A 106 8.11 -4.31 0.36
C VAL A 106 7.48 -4.44 1.74
N VAL A 107 6.94 -3.35 2.26
CA VAL A 107 6.28 -3.27 3.57
C VAL A 107 4.85 -2.79 3.37
N ASP A 108 3.89 -3.45 3.99
CA ASP A 108 2.50 -2.97 4.05
C ASP A 108 2.25 -2.31 5.41
N ILE A 109 1.58 -1.15 5.42
CA ILE A 109 1.38 -0.37 6.65
C ILE A 109 0.53 -1.11 7.69
N THR A 110 -0.33 -2.05 7.27
CA THR A 110 -1.12 -2.94 8.14
C THR A 110 -0.20 -3.79 9.01
N GLU A 111 0.74 -4.47 8.36
CA GLU A 111 1.68 -5.37 9.01
C GLU A 111 2.75 -4.59 9.78
N ALA A 112 3.19 -3.44 9.25
CA ALA A 112 4.14 -2.58 9.93
C ALA A 112 3.61 -2.07 11.28
N ALA A 113 2.35 -1.60 11.29
CA ALA A 113 1.69 -1.18 12.51
C ALA A 113 1.61 -2.34 13.53
N ALA A 114 1.10 -3.49 13.08
CA ALA A 114 0.91 -4.65 13.93
C ALA A 114 2.24 -5.23 14.47
N HIS A 115 3.30 -5.30 13.65
CA HIS A 115 4.64 -5.70 14.06
C HIS A 115 5.26 -4.72 15.08
N THR A 116 5.07 -3.43 14.90
CA THR A 116 5.60 -2.41 15.81
C THR A 116 4.86 -2.43 17.14
N ALA A 117 3.52 -2.46 17.10
CA ALA A 117 2.68 -2.54 18.30
C ALA A 117 2.98 -3.78 19.14
N SER A 118 3.19 -4.89 18.45
CA SER A 118 3.67 -6.17 18.97
C SER A 118 4.99 -6.11 19.77
N LEU A 119 5.84 -5.11 19.55
CA LEU A 119 7.10 -4.96 20.30
C LEU A 119 6.92 -4.21 21.63
N ILE A 120 5.83 -3.46 21.77
CA ILE A 120 5.65 -2.50 22.86
C ILE A 120 4.41 -2.78 23.73
N GLY A 121 3.60 -3.79 23.38
CA GLY A 121 2.41 -4.19 24.14
C GLY A 121 2.14 -5.69 24.08
N HIS A 122 1.30 -6.16 25.01
CA HIS A 122 0.80 -7.53 25.05
C HIS A 122 -0.25 -7.77 23.97
N ARG A 123 -1.16 -6.82 23.73
CA ARG A 123 -2.19 -6.90 22.66
C ARG A 123 -2.50 -5.54 22.06
N PHE A 124 -2.67 -5.50 20.75
CA PHE A 124 -3.02 -4.27 20.03
C PHE A 124 -4.43 -4.31 19.46
N THR A 125 -5.10 -3.17 19.36
CA THR A 125 -6.32 -3.03 18.55
C THR A 125 -6.06 -2.13 17.36
N VAL A 126 -6.64 -2.48 16.21
CA VAL A 126 -6.72 -1.58 15.05
C VAL A 126 -8.02 -0.78 15.13
N VAL A 127 -7.94 0.55 14.99
CA VAL A 127 -9.11 1.40 14.76
C VAL A 127 -9.14 1.80 13.30
N THR A 128 -10.17 1.37 12.56
CA THR A 128 -10.34 1.58 11.11
C THR A 128 -11.58 2.43 10.79
N SER A 129 -11.83 2.69 9.50
CA SER A 129 -12.94 3.49 8.98
C SER A 129 -14.29 2.78 9.13
N LEU A 130 -14.62 1.87 8.21
CA LEU A 130 -15.93 1.24 8.10
C LEU A 130 -15.94 -0.19 8.63
N ASP A 131 -17.08 -0.60 9.19
CA ASP A 131 -17.29 -1.96 9.74
C ASP A 131 -17.05 -3.04 8.68
N ARG A 132 -17.48 -2.79 7.43
CA ARG A 132 -17.27 -3.72 6.32
C ARG A 132 -15.80 -3.96 5.95
N ALA A 133 -14.86 -3.10 6.38
CA ALA A 133 -13.43 -3.31 6.19
C ALA A 133 -12.82 -4.22 7.28
N VAL A 134 -13.50 -4.38 8.43
CA VAL A 134 -13.01 -5.15 9.57
C VAL A 134 -12.65 -6.60 9.19
N PRO A 135 -13.52 -7.40 8.54
CA PRO A 135 -13.19 -8.78 8.19
C PRO A 135 -12.01 -8.88 7.21
N GLN A 136 -11.80 -7.84 6.40
CA GLN A 136 -10.68 -7.79 5.48
C GLN A 136 -9.36 -7.61 6.25
N ILE A 137 -9.31 -6.67 7.20
CA ILE A 137 -8.14 -6.44 8.05
C ILE A 137 -7.85 -7.69 8.90
N GLU A 138 -8.87 -8.35 9.45
CA GLU A 138 -8.74 -9.65 10.14
C GLU A 138 -8.04 -10.68 9.26
N GLY A 139 -8.51 -10.83 8.01
CA GLY A 139 -7.92 -11.75 7.04
C GLY A 139 -6.46 -11.44 6.72
N ARG A 140 -6.10 -10.15 6.58
CA ARG A 140 -4.71 -9.74 6.32
C ARG A 140 -3.79 -9.99 7.52
N LEU A 141 -4.24 -9.67 8.74
CA LEU A 141 -3.47 -9.96 9.95
C LEU A 141 -3.29 -11.46 10.16
N ALA A 142 -4.31 -12.27 9.90
CA ALA A 142 -4.21 -13.73 9.98
C ALA A 142 -3.23 -14.29 8.95
N LEU A 143 -3.27 -13.82 7.70
CA LEU A 143 -2.30 -14.20 6.67
C LEU A 143 -0.86 -13.81 7.02
N ALA A 144 -0.68 -12.71 7.74
CA ALA A 144 0.63 -12.26 8.25
C ALA A 144 1.07 -12.98 9.55
N GLY A 145 0.20 -13.80 10.16
CA GLY A 145 0.47 -14.45 11.45
C GLY A 145 0.51 -13.47 12.64
N LEU A 146 -0.24 -12.36 12.55
CA LEU A 146 -0.28 -11.28 13.53
C LEU A 146 -1.61 -11.18 14.29
N ASP A 147 -2.61 -11.98 13.91
CA ASP A 147 -3.94 -12.03 14.52
C ASP A 147 -3.91 -12.48 15.99
N GLY A 148 -2.98 -13.38 16.36
CA GLY A 148 -2.86 -13.88 17.74
C GLY A 148 -2.58 -12.81 18.80
N ARG A 149 -2.08 -11.63 18.41
CA ARG A 149 -1.88 -10.47 19.30
C ARG A 149 -2.87 -9.33 19.07
N CYS A 150 -3.78 -9.49 18.13
CA CYS A 150 -4.85 -8.53 17.91
C CYS A 150 -5.93 -8.71 19.01
N ALA A 151 -6.20 -7.66 19.76
CA ALA A 151 -7.29 -7.60 20.74
C ALA A 151 -8.64 -7.54 20.04
N SER A 152 -8.75 -6.63 19.09
CA SER A 152 -9.92 -6.40 18.26
C SER A 152 -9.55 -5.54 17.06
N ILE A 153 -10.49 -5.43 16.12
CA ILE A 153 -10.48 -4.42 15.07
C ILE A 153 -11.80 -3.67 15.19
N ARG A 154 -11.75 -2.35 15.37
CA ARG A 154 -12.92 -1.50 15.61
C ARG A 154 -13.08 -0.48 14.51
N ALA A 155 -14.29 -0.32 14.01
CA ALA A 155 -14.62 0.69 13.00
C ALA A 155 -15.20 1.95 13.65
N THR A 156 -14.82 3.12 13.13
CA THR A 156 -15.38 4.41 13.52
C THR A 156 -16.79 4.62 12.99
N GLY A 157 -17.14 3.93 11.90
CA GLY A 157 -18.40 4.10 11.17
C GLY A 157 -18.38 5.25 10.15
N LEU A 158 -17.22 5.87 9.93
CA LEU A 158 -17.02 6.94 8.95
C LEU A 158 -16.26 6.39 7.74
N GLY A 159 -16.68 6.79 6.55
CA GLY A 159 -15.97 6.49 5.29
C GLY A 159 -14.59 7.14 5.24
N VAL A 160 -13.73 6.66 4.33
CA VAL A 160 -12.33 7.14 4.25
C VAL A 160 -12.26 8.64 3.95
N LEU A 161 -13.07 9.11 2.99
CA LEU A 161 -13.10 10.52 2.62
C LEU A 161 -13.81 11.39 3.68
N GLU A 162 -14.73 10.80 4.46
CA GLU A 162 -15.40 11.51 5.57
C GLU A 162 -14.43 11.80 6.72
N LEU A 163 -13.50 10.87 7.00
CA LEU A 163 -12.44 11.05 7.99
C LEU A 163 -11.50 12.22 7.64
N GLU A 164 -11.28 12.44 6.35
CA GLU A 164 -10.46 13.53 5.84
C GLU A 164 -11.23 14.87 5.89
N ALA A 165 -12.50 14.86 5.49
CA ALA A 165 -13.32 16.06 5.37
C ALA A 165 -13.74 16.68 6.72
N ASP A 166 -14.07 15.88 7.74
CA ASP A 166 -14.44 16.36 9.08
C ASP A 166 -13.50 15.81 10.16
N ARG A 167 -12.42 16.55 10.38
CA ARG A 167 -11.42 16.27 11.42
C ARG A 167 -11.99 16.18 12.84
N GLY A 168 -13.04 16.95 13.14
CA GLY A 168 -13.67 16.94 14.47
C GLY A 168 -14.47 15.67 14.71
N ALA A 169 -15.26 15.25 13.72
CA ALA A 169 -15.99 13.98 13.77
C ALA A 169 -15.05 12.78 13.77
N ALA A 170 -14.02 12.79 12.92
CA ALA A 170 -12.99 11.76 12.87
C ALA A 170 -12.30 11.58 14.24
N LEU A 171 -11.84 12.68 14.85
CA LEU A 171 -11.21 12.64 16.17
C LEU A 171 -12.12 12.01 17.23
N ARG A 172 -13.38 12.46 17.32
CA ARG A 172 -14.32 11.93 18.32
C ARG A 172 -14.57 10.44 18.12
N ALA A 173 -14.79 10.01 16.89
CA ALA A 173 -15.09 8.61 16.59
C ALA A 173 -13.88 7.69 16.82
N VAL A 174 -12.67 8.12 16.41
CA VAL A 174 -11.43 7.37 16.64
C VAL A 174 -11.12 7.26 18.13
N VAL A 175 -11.20 8.35 18.88
CA VAL A 175 -10.95 8.34 20.33
C VAL A 175 -11.95 7.43 21.04
N GLU A 176 -13.23 7.49 20.70
CA GLU A 176 -14.24 6.62 21.30
C GLU A 176 -13.92 5.14 21.07
N GLN A 177 -13.63 4.73 19.85
CA GLN A 177 -13.27 3.33 19.56
C GLN A 177 -11.97 2.92 20.24
N ALA A 178 -10.98 3.81 20.34
CA ALA A 178 -9.73 3.53 21.04
C ALA A 178 -9.96 3.33 22.55
N ARG A 179 -10.82 4.14 23.19
CA ARG A 179 -11.20 3.94 24.61
C ARG A 179 -11.87 2.60 24.80
N LEU A 180 -12.84 2.26 23.94
CA LEU A 180 -13.53 0.98 23.99
C LEU A 180 -12.59 -0.21 23.76
N ALA A 181 -11.54 -0.04 22.97
CA ALA A 181 -10.51 -1.06 22.77
C ALA A 181 -9.73 -1.34 24.06
N VAL A 182 -9.26 -0.27 24.72
CA VAL A 182 -8.47 -0.37 25.95
C VAL A 182 -9.35 -0.89 27.11
N GLU A 183 -10.53 -0.32 27.28
CA GLU A 183 -11.42 -0.61 28.41
C GLU A 183 -12.12 -1.98 28.32
N ARG A 184 -12.42 -2.46 27.09
CA ARG A 184 -13.27 -3.65 26.91
C ARG A 184 -12.60 -4.83 26.23
N ASP A 185 -11.60 -4.60 25.37
CA ASP A 185 -10.98 -5.68 24.58
C ASP A 185 -9.62 -6.10 25.13
N GLY A 186 -9.07 -5.32 26.06
CA GLY A 186 -7.76 -5.54 26.66
C GLY A 186 -6.61 -5.15 25.73
N ALA A 187 -6.82 -4.14 24.88
CA ALA A 187 -5.74 -3.54 24.11
C ALA A 187 -4.86 -2.69 25.03
N ASP A 188 -3.54 -2.84 24.94
CA ASP A 188 -2.56 -1.95 25.57
C ASP A 188 -1.78 -1.11 24.55
N VAL A 189 -2.07 -1.28 23.25
CA VAL A 189 -1.57 -0.46 22.14
C VAL A 189 -2.69 -0.24 21.11
N VAL A 190 -2.76 0.95 20.52
CA VAL A 190 -3.71 1.25 19.44
C VAL A 190 -2.98 1.47 18.12
N CYS A 191 -3.43 0.82 17.05
CA CYS A 191 -2.97 1.05 15.68
C CYS A 191 -4.01 1.87 14.92
N LEU A 192 -3.60 2.97 14.29
CA LEU A 192 -4.48 3.75 13.42
C LEU A 192 -4.53 3.12 12.02
N GLY A 193 -5.72 2.71 11.61
CA GLY A 193 -5.99 1.84 10.47
C GLY A 193 -6.42 2.56 9.19
N CYS A 194 -6.12 3.85 9.03
CA CYS A 194 -6.51 4.60 7.82
C CYS A 194 -5.66 5.87 7.65
N GLY A 195 -5.29 6.22 6.41
CA GLY A 195 -4.56 7.45 6.10
C GLY A 195 -5.29 8.73 6.55
N GLY A 196 -6.63 8.75 6.50
CA GLY A 196 -7.45 9.86 7.00
C GLY A 196 -7.35 10.10 8.52
N MET A 197 -6.71 9.20 9.26
CA MET A 197 -6.47 9.32 10.71
C MET A 197 -5.15 10.02 11.06
N ALA A 198 -4.44 10.55 10.06
CA ALA A 198 -3.22 11.33 10.26
C ALA A 198 -3.39 12.40 11.35
N GLY A 199 -2.35 12.55 12.17
CA GLY A 199 -2.31 13.53 13.25
C GLY A 199 -3.28 13.28 14.42
N LEU A 200 -4.03 12.17 14.46
CA LEU A 200 -4.91 11.84 15.59
C LEU A 200 -4.19 11.12 16.74
N ALA A 201 -2.94 10.68 16.52
CA ALA A 201 -2.23 9.82 17.46
C ALA A 201 -2.05 10.45 18.85
N GLU A 202 -1.74 11.75 18.95
CA GLU A 202 -1.56 12.41 20.25
C GLU A 202 -2.86 12.44 21.05
N ALA A 203 -3.96 12.85 20.42
CA ALA A 203 -5.24 12.92 21.13
C ALA A 203 -5.74 11.53 21.57
N VAL A 204 -5.46 10.47 20.79
CA VAL A 204 -5.74 9.09 21.22
C VAL A 204 -4.85 8.68 22.40
N ARG A 205 -3.56 9.02 22.39
CA ARG A 205 -2.65 8.78 23.52
C ARG A 205 -3.14 9.48 24.78
N GLU A 206 -3.46 10.77 24.70
CA GLU A 206 -3.96 11.55 25.83
C GLU A 206 -5.27 10.98 26.39
N ALA A 207 -6.18 10.54 25.51
CA ALA A 207 -7.48 10.03 25.91
C ALA A 207 -7.42 8.63 26.54
N THR A 208 -6.51 7.77 26.09
CA THR A 208 -6.47 6.35 26.45
C THR A 208 -5.33 5.96 27.39
N GLY A 209 -4.24 6.75 27.41
CA GLY A 209 -2.98 6.41 28.08
C GLY A 209 -2.15 5.32 27.37
N ALA A 210 -2.67 4.74 26.29
CA ALA A 210 -1.98 3.68 25.53
C ALA A 210 -1.07 4.28 24.44
N PRO A 211 0.07 3.66 24.12
CA PRO A 211 0.83 3.97 22.93
C PRO A 211 -0.02 3.85 21.67
N VAL A 212 0.23 4.75 20.72
CA VAL A 212 -0.46 4.77 19.42
C VAL A 212 0.56 4.61 18.31
N VAL A 213 0.37 3.59 17.47
CA VAL A 213 1.19 3.29 16.30
C VAL A 213 0.49 3.79 15.05
N ASP A 214 1.21 4.63 14.30
CA ASP A 214 0.85 5.04 12.94
C ASP A 214 1.49 4.06 11.94
N GLY A 215 0.67 3.44 11.09
CA GLY A 215 1.14 2.44 10.14
C GLY A 215 2.08 3.00 9.07
N VAL A 216 1.91 4.26 8.66
CA VAL A 216 2.78 4.90 7.67
C VAL A 216 4.16 5.14 8.26
N ALA A 217 4.21 5.74 9.45
CA ALA A 217 5.48 5.98 10.14
C ALA A 217 6.21 4.67 10.45
N ALA A 218 5.47 3.65 10.92
CA ALA A 218 6.02 2.31 11.13
C ALA A 218 6.52 1.68 9.81
N GLY A 219 5.77 1.83 8.72
CA GLY A 219 6.13 1.32 7.40
C GLY A 219 7.44 1.91 6.87
N VAL A 220 7.60 3.23 6.98
CA VAL A 220 8.84 3.93 6.63
C VAL A 220 10.01 3.44 7.47
N ALA A 221 9.86 3.41 8.81
CA ALA A 221 10.94 3.00 9.70
C ALA A 221 11.39 1.54 9.47
N LEU A 222 10.46 0.63 9.18
CA LEU A 222 10.79 -0.76 8.85
C LEU A 222 11.45 -0.89 7.48
N ALA A 223 10.98 -0.13 6.48
CA ALA A 223 11.61 -0.09 5.17
C ALA A 223 13.07 0.41 5.26
N GLU A 224 13.31 1.53 5.94
CA GLU A 224 14.66 2.04 6.20
C GLU A 224 15.54 1.03 6.93
N SER A 225 14.97 0.32 7.91
CA SER A 225 15.70 -0.70 8.68
C SER A 225 16.09 -1.89 7.82
N LEU A 226 15.20 -2.37 6.94
CA LEU A 226 15.49 -3.47 6.02
C LEU A 226 16.59 -3.09 5.02
N VAL A 227 16.50 -1.91 4.41
CA VAL A 227 17.52 -1.41 3.49
C VAL A 227 18.85 -1.22 4.21
N GLY A 228 18.87 -0.58 5.37
CA GLY A 228 20.09 -0.37 6.16
C GLY A 228 20.75 -1.67 6.66
N LEU A 229 19.98 -2.75 6.80
CA LEU A 229 20.49 -4.09 7.11
C LEU A 229 20.93 -4.89 5.86
N GLY A 230 20.77 -4.33 4.65
CA GLY A 230 21.01 -5.04 3.40
C GLY A 230 20.05 -6.21 3.17
N LEU A 231 18.84 -6.15 3.75
CA LEU A 231 17.82 -7.19 3.65
C LEU A 231 16.76 -6.83 2.61
N THR A 232 16.39 -7.83 1.80
CA THR A 232 15.31 -7.73 0.82
C THR A 232 14.45 -8.99 0.83
N THR A 233 13.35 -8.95 0.08
CA THR A 233 12.41 -10.06 -0.11
C THR A 233 13.15 -11.33 -0.54
N SER A 234 12.94 -12.43 0.19
CA SER A 234 13.52 -13.73 -0.15
C SER A 234 12.97 -14.26 -1.47
N ARG A 235 13.89 -14.55 -2.41
CA ARG A 235 13.55 -15.07 -3.75
C ARG A 235 13.59 -16.58 -3.88
N VAL A 236 13.72 -17.29 -2.76
CA VAL A 236 13.92 -18.75 -2.74
C VAL A 236 12.66 -19.52 -3.14
N ARG A 237 11.47 -19.02 -2.81
CA ARG A 237 10.20 -19.75 -3.02
C ARG A 237 9.00 -18.85 -3.26
N GLY A 238 8.23 -18.54 -2.21
CA GLY A 238 6.89 -17.97 -2.32
C GLY A 238 6.84 -16.61 -3.01
N TYR A 239 7.95 -15.87 -2.96
CA TYR A 239 8.12 -14.58 -3.63
C TYR A 239 9.24 -14.62 -4.69
N ALA A 240 9.53 -15.80 -5.24
CA ALA A 240 10.42 -15.89 -6.40
C ALA A 240 9.84 -15.06 -7.56
N PRO A 241 10.67 -14.52 -8.47
CA PRO A 241 10.18 -13.76 -9.62
C PRO A 241 9.12 -14.56 -10.41
N PRO A 242 8.06 -13.89 -10.92
CA PRO A 242 7.05 -14.57 -11.73
C PRO A 242 7.70 -15.32 -12.89
N ARG A 243 7.28 -16.57 -13.11
CA ARG A 243 7.83 -17.40 -14.20
C ARG A 243 7.58 -16.71 -15.55
N PRO A 244 8.58 -16.60 -16.43
CA PRO A 244 8.41 -16.01 -17.76
C PRO A 244 7.30 -16.72 -18.55
N LYS A 245 6.30 -15.94 -18.97
CA LYS A 245 5.17 -16.38 -19.81
C LYS A 245 4.53 -15.17 -20.47
N ALA A 246 3.74 -15.40 -21.51
CA ALA A 246 2.88 -14.35 -22.07
C ALA A 246 1.83 -13.94 -21.02
N VAL A 247 1.87 -12.67 -20.59
CA VAL A 247 0.83 -12.03 -19.79
C VAL A 247 0.24 -10.91 -20.65
N THR A 248 -1.00 -11.07 -21.08
CA THR A 248 -1.64 -10.11 -21.98
C THR A 248 -2.00 -8.83 -21.22
N HIS A 249 -1.72 -7.67 -21.82
CA HIS A 249 -2.10 -6.35 -21.30
C HIS A 249 -1.50 -6.00 -19.92
N TRP A 250 -0.25 -6.41 -19.67
CA TRP A 250 0.52 -6.04 -18.47
C TRP A 250 1.83 -5.33 -18.83
N PRO A 251 2.20 -4.22 -18.15
CA PRO A 251 1.41 -3.45 -17.18
C PRO A 251 0.15 -2.84 -17.81
N LEU A 252 -0.92 -2.76 -17.03
CA LEU A 252 -2.25 -2.39 -17.51
C LEU A 252 -2.28 -0.94 -17.98
N SER A 253 -1.74 0.01 -17.20
CA SER A 253 -1.74 1.44 -17.55
C SER A 253 -1.13 1.70 -18.91
N ARG A 254 0.01 1.07 -19.22
CA ARG A 254 0.64 1.17 -20.55
C ARG A 254 -0.22 0.54 -21.63
N ALA A 255 -0.81 -0.62 -21.39
CA ALA A 255 -1.65 -1.33 -22.36
C ALA A 255 -2.92 -0.54 -22.74
N ILE A 256 -3.47 0.26 -21.82
CA ILE A 256 -4.67 1.09 -22.06
C ILE A 256 -4.37 2.60 -22.18
N GLY A 257 -3.09 3.00 -22.23
CA GLY A 257 -2.68 4.39 -22.46
C GLY A 257 -2.90 5.36 -21.29
N LEU A 258 -2.97 4.86 -20.06
CA LEU A 258 -3.00 5.68 -18.83
C LEU A 258 -1.58 6.14 -18.44
N GLY A 259 -1.49 7.27 -17.74
CA GLY A 259 -0.25 7.78 -17.16
C GLY A 259 0.72 8.48 -18.15
N ARG A 260 0.40 8.54 -19.45
CA ARG A 260 1.18 9.36 -20.41
C ARG A 260 0.82 10.85 -20.28
N PRO A 261 1.80 11.76 -20.33
CA PRO A 261 1.54 13.19 -20.47
C PRO A 261 0.64 13.44 -21.68
N ALA A 262 -0.26 14.41 -21.59
CA ALA A 262 -1.30 14.68 -22.60
C ALA A 262 -0.77 14.91 -24.04
N GLY A 263 0.53 15.18 -24.21
CA GLY A 263 1.19 15.43 -25.51
C GLY A 263 1.69 14.20 -26.27
N GLU A 264 1.65 13.00 -25.70
CA GLU A 264 2.16 11.77 -26.35
C GLU A 264 1.08 10.83 -26.90
N ARG A 265 -0.20 11.23 -26.84
CA ARG A 265 -1.34 10.40 -27.28
C ARG A 265 -1.50 10.30 -28.81
N SER A 266 -0.49 10.66 -29.59
CA SER A 266 -0.58 10.68 -31.05
C SER A 266 0.67 10.08 -31.70
N ALA A 267 0.60 8.78 -32.07
CA ALA A 267 1.37 8.21 -33.18
C ALA A 267 0.97 6.78 -33.61
N GLU A 268 0.23 5.98 -32.83
CA GLU A 268 0.10 4.54 -33.14
C GLU A 268 -1.29 4.03 -33.59
N HIS A 269 -2.28 4.90 -33.81
CA HIS A 269 -3.58 4.46 -34.36
C HIS A 269 -3.82 4.81 -35.84
N THR A 270 -2.75 4.95 -36.63
CA THR A 270 -2.84 5.10 -38.08
C THR A 270 -1.72 4.33 -38.78
N ALA A 271 -1.80 3.01 -38.81
CA ALA A 271 -1.10 2.19 -39.80
C ALA A 271 -1.77 0.83 -40.01
N GLY A 272 -2.58 0.72 -41.07
CA GLY A 272 -2.53 -0.45 -41.95
C GLY A 272 -3.64 -1.51 -41.86
N HIS A 273 -4.71 -1.33 -42.65
CA HIS A 273 -5.10 -2.37 -43.63
C HIS A 273 -6.01 -1.80 -44.74
N PRO A 274 -5.54 -1.76 -46.00
CA PRO A 274 -6.40 -1.86 -47.16
C PRO A 274 -6.14 -3.19 -47.88
N ALA A 275 -7.15 -4.05 -47.96
CA ALA A 275 -7.20 -5.17 -48.92
C ALA A 275 -8.68 -5.45 -49.21
N GLU A 276 -9.20 -4.86 -50.29
CA GLU A 276 -9.42 -5.51 -51.59
C GLU A 276 -10.68 -6.39 -51.65
N ARG A 277 -11.66 -5.88 -52.42
CA ARG A 277 -12.74 -6.66 -53.01
C ARG A 277 -12.16 -7.57 -54.10
N ALA A 278 -12.41 -8.87 -54.00
CA ALA A 278 -12.59 -9.76 -55.15
C ALA A 278 -13.46 -10.94 -54.75
N GLY A 279 -14.61 -11.10 -55.40
CA GLY A 279 -15.55 -12.18 -55.11
C GLY A 279 -15.14 -13.53 -55.71
N ARG A 280 -15.76 -14.60 -55.19
CA ARG A 280 -16.27 -15.73 -55.98
C ARG A 280 -17.18 -16.59 -55.12
N ALA A 281 -18.23 -17.08 -55.78
CA ALA A 281 -19.30 -17.90 -55.27
C ALA A 281 -18.87 -19.35 -54.98
N ASN A 282 -19.55 -19.97 -54.01
CA ASN A 282 -20.00 -21.36 -53.90
C ASN A 282 -20.56 -21.48 -52.46
N GLY A 283 -21.82 -21.83 -52.18
CA GLY A 283 -22.67 -22.79 -52.84
C GLY A 283 -22.62 -24.13 -52.09
N THR A 284 -23.21 -24.23 -50.90
CA THR A 284 -23.65 -25.50 -50.29
C THR A 284 -24.78 -25.26 -49.29
N ALA A 285 -25.92 -25.87 -49.59
CA ALA A 285 -27.09 -26.01 -48.75
C ALA A 285 -26.93 -27.14 -47.70
N PHE A 286 -27.87 -27.17 -46.73
CA PHE A 286 -28.48 -28.31 -45.99
C PHE A 286 -28.55 -28.16 -44.44
N PRO A 287 -29.53 -28.78 -43.74
CA PRO A 287 -30.70 -28.05 -43.21
C PRO A 287 -30.93 -28.21 -41.68
N SER A 288 -31.84 -27.39 -41.14
CA SER A 288 -33.04 -27.77 -40.36
C SER A 288 -33.96 -26.55 -40.26
#